data_AF-A0A536TIX8-F1
#
_entry.id   AF-A0A536TIX8-F1
#
_cell.length_a   1.000
_cell.length_b   1.000
_cell.length_c   1.000
_cell.angle_alpha   90.00
_cell.angle_beta   90.00
_cell.angle_gamma   90.00
#
_symmetry.space_group_name_H-M   'P 1'
#
loop_
_entity.id
_entity.type
_entity.pdbx_description
1 polymer ?
#
loop_
_entity_poly.entity_id
_entity_poly.type
_entity_poly.pdbx_seq_one_letter_code
_entity_poly.pdbx_strand_id
1 'polypeptide(L)'
;MSAYEAIRILHILGTVLIFGTGMGTAFFLLMAYRTGDVDAIRVTARHVVIADWLFTMPAIVLQPITGALLMHILGVRFDSAWFLAVALLYVVTGLCWIPVVFIQHRLRDLARTAASYAALPPEFHRMMRWWIVLGVPAFTAVLLIVVLMVTHVGMTVTPSADTMRAEVLPMPTRWLRIASFGSTIQMQALP
;
A
#
# COMPACT_ATOMS: atom_id res chain seq x y z
N MET A 1 -16.71 -17.67 -7.48
CA MET A 1 -15.31 -17.21 -7.28
C MET A 1 -14.46 -18.42 -6.97
N SER A 2 -13.42 -18.67 -7.75
CA SER A 2 -12.44 -19.72 -7.52
C SER A 2 -11.54 -19.39 -6.32
N ALA A 3 -10.88 -20.40 -5.75
CA ALA A 3 -9.91 -20.19 -4.67
C ALA A 3 -8.77 -19.25 -5.10
N TYR A 4 -8.30 -19.37 -6.34
CA TYR A 4 -7.28 -18.50 -6.93
C TYR A 4 -7.70 -17.03 -6.91
N GLU A 5 -8.91 -16.72 -7.39
CA GLU A 5 -9.44 -15.35 -7.42
C GLU A 5 -9.57 -14.78 -6.00
N ALA A 6 -10.09 -15.57 -5.06
CA ALA A 6 -10.26 -15.17 -3.66
C ALA A 6 -8.92 -14.78 -3.01
N ILE A 7 -7.91 -15.64 -3.16
CA ILE A 7 -6.57 -15.42 -2.60
C ILE A 7 -5.90 -14.23 -3.29
N ARG A 8 -6.05 -14.09 -4.61
CA ARG A 8 -5.50 -12.96 -5.37
C ARG A 8 -6.11 -11.63 -4.93
N ILE A 9 -7.43 -11.59 -4.73
CA ILE A 9 -8.11 -10.41 -4.19
C ILE A 9 -7.57 -10.09 -2.79
N LEU A 10 -7.49 -11.08 -1.90
CA LEU A 10 -6.97 -10.89 -0.55
C LEU A 10 -5.53 -10.38 -0.54
N HIS A 11 -4.67 -10.90 -1.43
CA HIS A 11 -3.28 -10.47 -1.59
C HIS A 11 -3.18 -9.01 -2.06
N ILE A 12 -3.99 -8.62 -3.05
CA ILE A 12 -4.02 -7.24 -3.56
C ILE A 12 -4.55 -6.28 -2.50
N LEU A 13 -5.63 -6.65 -1.79
CA LEU A 13 -6.17 -5.87 -0.68
C LEU A 13 -5.13 -5.71 0.44
N GLY A 14 -4.38 -6.76 0.76
CA GLY A 14 -3.27 -6.70 1.70
C GLY A 14 -2.23 -5.66 1.28
N THR A 15 -1.80 -5.68 0.02
CA THR A 15 -0.87 -4.66 -0.53
C THR A 15 -1.43 -3.25 -0.39
N VAL A 16 -2.70 -3.05 -0.75
CA VAL A 16 -3.37 -1.73 -0.66
C VAL A 16 -3.44 -1.25 0.78
N LEU A 17 -3.74 -2.13 1.73
CA LEU A 17 -3.78 -1.79 3.15
C LEU A 17 -2.39 -1.44 3.69
N ILE A 18 -1.36 -2.22 3.40
CA ILE A 18 0.02 -1.95 3.83
C ILE A 18 0.47 -0.59 3.29
N PHE A 19 0.35 -0.40 1.97
CA PHE A 19 0.88 0.80 1.32
C PHE A 19 0.03 2.03 1.63
N GLY A 20 -1.29 1.94 1.46
CA GLY A 20 -2.22 3.05 1.64
C GLY A 20 -2.34 3.48 3.10
N THR A 21 -2.56 2.54 4.02
CA THR A 21 -2.67 2.87 5.46
C THR A 21 -1.33 3.33 5.99
N GLY A 22 -0.23 2.64 5.66
CA GLY A 22 1.11 3.04 6.08
C GLY A 22 1.45 4.46 5.61
N MET A 23 1.23 4.77 4.33
CA MET A 23 1.51 6.11 3.80
C MET A 23 0.63 7.16 4.48
N GLY A 24 -0.66 6.86 4.65
CA GLY A 24 -1.61 7.77 5.29
C GLY A 24 -1.25 8.08 6.74
N THR A 25 -1.01 7.05 7.56
CA THR A 25 -0.60 7.23 8.97
C THR A 25 0.70 7.99 9.07
N ALA A 26 1.65 7.71 8.16
CA ALA A 26 2.92 8.40 8.15
C ALA A 26 2.76 9.90 7.79
N PHE A 27 1.98 10.20 6.77
CA PHE A 27 1.67 11.56 6.36
C PHE A 27 1.01 12.35 7.49
N PHE A 28 -0.06 11.81 8.09
CA PHE A 28 -0.81 12.52 9.11
C PHE A 28 0.01 12.76 10.38
N LEU A 29 0.79 11.79 10.85
CA LEU A 29 1.64 11.99 12.03
C LEU A 29 2.73 13.03 11.76
N LEU A 30 3.31 13.04 10.56
CA LEU A 30 4.29 14.05 10.16
C LEU A 30 3.65 15.45 10.08
N MET A 31 2.44 15.57 9.55
CA MET A 31 1.72 16.85 9.52
C MET A 31 1.41 17.34 10.92
N ALA A 32 0.85 16.48 11.78
CA ALA A 32 0.56 16.83 13.17
C ALA A 32 1.84 17.22 13.93
N TYR A 33 2.95 16.53 13.70
CA TYR A 33 4.23 16.89 14.31
C TYR A 33 4.73 18.29 13.89
N ARG A 34 4.48 18.68 12.63
CA ARG A 34 4.91 19.97 12.08
C ARG A 34 4.08 21.16 12.57
N THR A 35 2.85 20.95 13.03
CA THR A 35 2.02 22.06 13.55
C THR A 35 2.52 22.58 14.89
N GLY A 36 3.27 21.77 15.66
CA GLY A 36 3.62 22.11 17.02
C GLY A 36 2.44 22.01 18.00
N ASP A 37 1.31 21.43 17.58
CA ASP A 37 0.13 21.25 18.42
C ASP A 37 0.17 19.88 19.10
N VAL A 38 0.32 19.87 20.42
CA VAL A 38 0.40 18.63 21.21
C VAL A 38 -0.90 17.82 21.18
N ASP A 39 -2.05 18.47 21.06
CA ASP A 39 -3.35 17.79 21.05
C ASP A 39 -3.54 17.06 19.71
N ALA A 40 -3.19 17.72 18.60
CA ALA A 40 -3.17 17.11 17.27
C ALA A 40 -2.21 15.92 17.20
N ILE A 41 -1.00 16.05 17.78
CA ILE A 41 -0.01 14.96 17.85
C ILE A 41 -0.56 13.80 18.68
N ARG A 42 -1.15 14.07 19.85
CA ARG A 42 -1.65 13.05 20.77
C ARG A 42 -2.75 12.21 20.13
N VAL A 43 -3.73 12.84 19.51
CA VAL A 43 -4.82 12.15 18.82
C VAL A 43 -4.30 11.37 17.62
N THR A 44 -3.44 11.98 16.80
CA THR A 44 -2.91 11.33 15.60
C THR A 44 -2.01 10.14 15.93
N ALA A 45 -1.10 10.25 16.91
CA ALA A 45 -0.23 9.17 17.33
C ALA A 45 -1.01 7.96 17.86
N ARG A 46 -2.12 8.20 18.56
CA ARG A 46 -3.04 7.13 18.98
C ARG A 46 -3.68 6.44 17.76
N HIS A 47 -4.16 7.20 16.78
CA HIS A 47 -4.76 6.62 15.58
C HIS A 47 -3.76 5.84 14.73
N VAL A 48 -2.52 6.30 14.62
CA VAL A 48 -1.43 5.59 13.93
C VAL A 48 -1.24 4.20 14.52
N VAL A 49 -1.13 4.09 15.85
CA VAL A 49 -0.99 2.79 16.53
C VAL A 49 -2.20 1.90 16.29
N ILE A 50 -3.42 2.44 16.35
CA ILE A 50 -4.65 1.67 16.10
C ILE A 50 -4.68 1.16 14.65
N ALA A 51 -4.38 2.03 13.69
CA ALA A 51 -4.37 1.69 12.27
C ALA A 51 -3.34 0.60 11.95
N ASP A 52 -2.16 0.65 12.59
CA ASP A 52 -1.14 -0.39 12.42
C ASP A 52 -1.58 -1.75 12.97
N TRP A 53 -2.31 -1.78 14.09
CA TRP A 53 -2.85 -3.04 14.62
C TRP A 53 -4.03 -3.58 13.82
N LEU A 54 -4.89 -2.71 13.29
CA LEU A 54 -6.12 -3.13 12.62
C LEU A 54 -5.90 -3.45 11.13
N PHE A 55 -4.96 -2.76 10.48
CA PHE A 55 -4.74 -2.87 9.03
C PHE A 55 -3.35 -3.35 8.68
N THR A 56 -2.29 -2.66 9.14
CA THR A 56 -0.92 -2.91 8.68
C THR A 56 -0.40 -4.28 9.14
N MET A 57 -0.50 -4.60 10.43
CA MET A 57 0.00 -5.85 11.00
C MET A 57 -0.71 -7.09 10.43
N PRO A 58 -2.06 -7.14 10.36
CA PRO A 58 -2.76 -8.26 9.72
C PRO A 58 -2.38 -8.42 8.25
N ALA A 59 -2.30 -7.31 7.51
CA ALA A 59 -1.94 -7.36 6.10
C ALA A 59 -0.50 -7.83 5.90
N ILE A 60 0.45 -7.35 6.72
CA ILE A 60 1.83 -7.85 6.74
C ILE A 60 1.83 -9.36 6.93
N VAL A 61 1.16 -9.90 7.95
CA VAL A 61 1.11 -11.36 8.20
C VAL A 61 0.44 -12.14 7.06
N LEU A 62 -0.64 -11.62 6.49
CA LEU A 62 -1.38 -12.29 5.41
C LEU A 62 -0.62 -12.28 4.08
N GLN A 63 0.24 -11.30 3.84
CA GLN A 63 0.94 -11.13 2.57
C GLN A 63 1.83 -12.34 2.17
N PRO A 64 2.73 -12.86 3.03
CA PRO A 64 3.54 -14.03 2.68
C PRO A 64 2.70 -15.30 2.55
N ILE A 65 1.62 -15.45 3.34
CA ILE A 65 0.72 -16.61 3.28
C ILE A 65 0.01 -16.63 1.92
N THR A 66 -0.64 -15.52 1.56
CA THR A 66 -1.36 -15.41 0.29
C THR A 66 -0.42 -15.45 -0.90
N GLY A 67 0.77 -14.85 -0.80
CA GLY A 67 1.81 -14.91 -1.83
C GLY A 67 2.29 -16.34 -2.08
N ALA A 68 2.61 -17.10 -1.02
CA ALA A 68 3.05 -18.49 -1.14
C ALA A 68 1.95 -19.40 -1.73
N LEU A 69 0.69 -19.21 -1.32
CA LEU A 69 -0.44 -19.95 -1.89
C LEU A 69 -0.60 -19.65 -3.39
N LEU A 70 -0.48 -18.39 -3.81
CA LEU A 70 -0.55 -18.04 -5.23
C LEU A 70 0.60 -18.67 -6.03
N MET A 71 1.81 -18.68 -5.50
CA MET A 71 2.95 -19.35 -6.14
C MET A 71 2.72 -20.84 -6.30
N HIS A 72 2.17 -21.50 -5.26
CA HIS A 72 1.85 -22.92 -5.32
C HIS A 72 0.79 -23.21 -6.39
N ILE A 73 -0.28 -22.41 -6.46
CA ILE A 73 -1.36 -22.57 -7.46
C ILE A 73 -0.84 -22.32 -8.88
N LEU A 74 0.05 -21.35 -9.07
CA LEU A 74 0.61 -20.98 -10.37
C LEU A 74 1.81 -21.84 -10.81
N GLY A 75 2.29 -22.75 -9.96
CA GLY A 75 3.47 -23.58 -10.23
C GLY A 75 4.78 -22.79 -10.31
N VAL A 76 4.85 -21.59 -9.70
CA VAL A 76 6.05 -20.75 -9.69
C VAL A 76 7.04 -21.27 -8.67
N ARG A 77 8.30 -21.40 -9.06
CA ARG A 77 9.35 -21.90 -8.17
C ARG A 77 9.76 -20.86 -7.11
N PHE A 78 9.87 -21.32 -5.87
CA PHE A 78 10.31 -20.52 -4.72
C PHE A 78 11.82 -20.23 -4.70
N ASP A 79 12.62 -20.88 -5.53
CA ASP A 79 14.07 -20.65 -5.63
C ASP A 79 14.45 -19.69 -6.78
N SER A 80 13.46 -19.10 -7.44
CA SER A 80 13.71 -18.10 -8.48
C SER A 80 14.39 -16.84 -7.90
N ALA A 81 15.36 -16.28 -8.63
CA ALA A 81 16.05 -15.07 -8.23
C ALA A 81 15.09 -13.90 -7.96
N TRP A 82 13.99 -13.81 -8.73
CA TRP A 82 12.91 -12.85 -8.51
C TRP A 82 12.23 -13.03 -7.15
N PHE A 83 11.83 -14.25 -6.79
CA PHE A 83 11.17 -14.49 -5.51
C PHE A 83 12.12 -14.23 -4.35
N LEU A 84 13.39 -14.65 -4.47
CA LEU A 84 14.42 -14.37 -3.47
C LEU A 84 14.61 -12.86 -3.26
N ALA A 85 14.60 -12.06 -4.33
CA ALA A 85 14.67 -10.61 -4.23
C ALA A 85 13.45 -10.02 -3.49
N VAL A 86 12.24 -10.50 -3.80
CA VAL A 86 11.01 -10.07 -3.09
C VAL A 86 11.04 -10.49 -1.62
N ALA A 87 11.43 -11.72 -1.32
CA ALA A 87 11.56 -12.22 0.05
C ALA A 87 12.57 -11.40 0.86
N LEU A 88 13.72 -11.06 0.27
CA LEU A 88 14.74 -10.21 0.90
C LEU A 88 14.19 -8.80 1.19
N LEU A 89 13.54 -8.16 0.21
CA LEU A 89 12.93 -6.84 0.39
C LEU A 89 11.84 -6.88 1.48
N TYR A 90 11.08 -7.97 1.56
CA TYR A 90 10.06 -8.15 2.57
C TYR A 90 10.67 -8.28 3.97
N VAL A 91 11.79 -9.01 4.11
CA VAL A 91 12.55 -9.09 5.37
C VAL A 91 13.12 -7.71 5.75
N VAL A 92 13.71 -6.98 4.80
CA VAL A 92 14.19 -5.60 5.04
C VAL A 92 13.05 -4.70 5.51
N THR A 93 11.88 -4.79 4.86
CA THR A 93 10.68 -4.06 5.27
C THR A 93 10.32 -4.37 6.73
N GLY A 94 10.28 -5.65 7.11
CA GLY A 94 10.00 -6.07 8.49
C GLY A 94 11.04 -5.56 9.49
N LEU A 95 12.33 -5.65 9.16
CA LEU A 95 13.42 -5.17 10.02
C LEU A 95 13.37 -3.66 10.24
N CYS A 96 12.93 -2.87 9.26
CA CYS A 96 12.72 -1.43 9.41
C CYS A 96 11.41 -1.11 10.14
N TRP A 97 10.34 -1.86 9.89
CA TRP A 97 9.01 -1.60 10.43
C TRP A 97 8.85 -2.01 11.90
N ILE A 98 9.47 -3.12 12.34
CA ILE A 98 9.36 -3.57 13.75
C ILE A 98 9.82 -2.49 14.74
N PRO A 99 11.00 -1.85 14.58
CA PRO A 99 11.40 -0.73 15.42
C PRO A 99 10.46 0.49 15.32
N VAL A 100 9.91 0.74 14.12
CA VAL A 100 8.93 1.82 13.90
C VAL A 100 7.69 1.63 14.78
N VAL A 101 7.19 0.41 14.93
CA VAL A 101 6.04 0.11 15.80
C VAL A 101 6.34 0.46 17.26
N PHE A 102 7.50 0.05 17.78
CA PHE A 102 7.90 0.41 19.15
C PHE A 102 8.01 1.94 19.32
N ILE A 103 8.54 2.63 18.32
CA ILE A 103 8.62 4.08 18.33
C ILE A 103 7.23 4.71 18.34
N GLN A 104 6.27 4.24 17.54
CA GLN A 104 4.91 4.78 17.52
C GLN A 104 4.22 4.68 18.89
N HIS A 105 4.35 3.54 19.58
CA HIS A 105 3.81 3.40 20.94
C HIS A 105 4.45 4.39 21.91
N ARG A 106 5.77 4.55 21.84
CA ARG A 106 6.47 5.48 22.72
C ARG A 106 6.12 6.95 22.42
N LEU A 107 6.02 7.33 21.13
CA LEU A 107 5.57 8.67 20.74
C LEU A 107 4.15 8.94 21.24
N ARG A 108 3.23 7.98 21.10
CA ARG A 108 1.87 8.08 21.64
C ARG A 108 1.88 8.31 23.16
N ASP A 109 2.66 7.52 23.90
CA ASP A 109 2.67 7.58 25.36
C ASP A 109 3.28 8.90 25.88
N LEU A 110 4.36 9.36 25.26
CA LEU A 110 4.98 10.65 25.57
C LEU A 110 4.05 11.83 25.23
N ALA A 111 3.38 11.79 24.08
CA ALA A 111 2.40 12.82 23.70
C ALA A 111 1.17 12.83 24.61
N ARG A 112 0.78 11.67 25.16
CA ARG A 112 -0.36 11.55 26.09
C ARG A 112 -0.14 12.33 27.38
N THR A 113 1.07 12.34 27.91
CA THR A 113 1.38 12.96 29.21
C THR A 113 1.89 14.40 29.10
N ALA A 114 2.20 14.88 27.90
CA ALA A 114 2.71 16.23 27.70
C ALA A 114 1.58 17.28 27.84
N ALA A 115 1.82 18.30 28.66
CA ALA A 115 0.90 19.41 28.88
C ALA A 115 0.90 20.46 27.74
N SER A 116 2.01 20.55 27.02
CA SER A 116 2.20 21.44 25.86
C SER A 116 3.29 20.87 24.95
N TYR A 117 3.45 21.43 23.75
CA TYR A 117 4.52 21.02 22.84
C TYR A 117 5.92 21.28 23.42
N ALA A 118 6.11 22.40 24.13
CA ALA A 118 7.37 22.71 24.80
C ALA A 118 7.69 21.76 25.97
N ALA A 119 6.68 21.11 26.54
CA ALA A 119 6.85 20.10 27.59
C ALA A 119 7.17 18.70 27.05
N LEU A 120 7.20 18.49 25.72
CA LEU A 120 7.62 17.22 25.14
C LEU A 120 9.11 16.97 25.46
N PRO A 121 9.47 15.78 25.96
CA PRO A 121 10.85 15.49 26.30
C PRO A 121 11.72 15.44 25.03
N PRO A 122 13.02 15.78 25.11
CA PRO A 122 13.94 15.67 23.97
C PRO A 122 13.98 14.29 23.30
N GLU A 123 13.69 13.23 24.08
CA GLU A 123 13.51 11.87 23.59
C GLU A 123 12.45 11.79 22.48
N PHE A 124 11.31 12.48 22.62
CA PHE A 124 10.22 12.47 21.64
C PHE A 124 10.71 12.89 20.26
N HIS A 125 11.42 14.02 20.16
CA HIS A 125 11.94 14.54 18.90
C HIS A 125 13.01 13.64 18.29
N ARG A 126 13.85 13.01 19.13
CA ARG A 126 14.82 12.01 18.66
C ARG A 126 14.12 10.78 18.08
N MET A 127 13.07 10.30 18.74
CA MET A 127 12.29 9.16 18.26
C MET A 127 11.52 9.49 16.98
N MET A 128 10.95 10.69 16.87
CA MET A 128 10.29 11.13 15.64
C MET A 128 11.25 11.13 14.45
N ARG A 129 12.51 11.55 14.64
CA ARG A 129 13.54 11.46 13.59
C ARG A 129 13.83 10.01 13.19
N TRP A 130 14.02 9.11 14.15
CA TRP A 130 14.24 7.69 13.86
C TRP A 130 13.06 7.04 13.15
N TRP A 131 11.84 7.40 13.56
CA TRP A 131 10.61 6.93 12.92
C TRP A 131 10.55 7.35 11.44
N ILE A 132 10.92 8.59 11.10
CA ILE A 132 11.03 9.04 9.70
C ILE A 132 12.15 8.28 8.96
N VAL A 133 13.34 8.20 9.56
CA VAL A 133 14.53 7.59 8.94
C VAL A 133 14.31 6.10 8.64
N LEU A 134 13.62 5.37 9.51
CA LEU A 134 13.27 3.96 9.30
C LEU A 134 12.07 3.79 8.37
N GLY A 135 11.14 4.74 8.37
CA GLY A 135 9.98 4.73 7.49
C GLY A 135 10.37 4.77 6.01
N VAL A 136 11.32 5.64 5.63
CA VAL A 136 11.76 5.77 4.23
C VAL A 136 12.21 4.44 3.61
N PRO A 137 13.20 3.70 4.14
CA PRO A 137 13.62 2.44 3.56
C PRO A 137 12.52 1.36 3.60
N ALA A 138 11.66 1.35 4.63
CA ALA A 138 10.52 0.44 4.68
C ALA A 138 9.55 0.68 3.51
N PHE A 139 9.14 1.95 3.28
CA PHE A 139 8.24 2.30 2.16
C PHE A 139 8.89 2.06 0.81
N THR A 140 10.17 2.40 0.66
CA THR A 140 10.91 2.13 -0.58
C THR A 140 10.96 0.64 -0.88
N ALA A 141 11.21 -0.21 0.12
CA ALA A 141 11.22 -1.66 -0.06
C ALA A 141 9.84 -2.20 -0.48
N VAL A 142 8.75 -1.75 0.15
CA VAL A 142 7.39 -2.12 -0.25
C VAL A 142 7.09 -1.70 -1.70
N LEU A 143 7.48 -0.48 -2.09
CA LEU A 143 7.29 -0.01 -3.47
C LEU A 143 8.06 -0.88 -4.47
N LEU A 144 9.31 -1.25 -4.16
CA LEU A 144 10.11 -2.14 -5.00
C LEU A 144 9.50 -3.54 -5.09
N ILE A 145 8.92 -4.08 -4.00
CA ILE A 145 8.18 -5.35 -4.03
C ILE A 145 7.00 -5.26 -5.00
N VAL A 146 6.21 -4.17 -4.95
CA VAL A 146 5.08 -3.97 -5.87
C VAL A 146 5.57 -3.92 -7.31
N VAL A 147 6.64 -3.16 -7.59
CA VAL A 147 7.23 -3.09 -8.94
C VAL A 147 7.68 -4.48 -9.41
N LEU A 148 8.40 -5.25 -8.59
CA LEU A 148 8.84 -6.60 -8.93
C LEU A 148 7.67 -7.55 -9.18
N MET A 149 6.62 -7.46 -8.38
CA MET A 149 5.42 -8.30 -8.52
C MET A 149 4.67 -7.99 -9.82
N VAL A 150 4.52 -6.72 -10.18
CA VAL A 150 3.81 -6.31 -11.41
C VAL A 150 4.65 -6.62 -12.65
N THR A 151 5.94 -6.33 -12.63
CA THR A 151 6.82 -6.49 -13.81
C THR A 151 7.15 -7.95 -14.11
N HIS A 152 7.21 -8.83 -13.11
CA HIS A 152 7.45 -10.26 -13.34
C HIS A 152 6.21 -10.99 -13.85
N VAL A 153 5.01 -10.67 -13.34
CA VAL A 153 3.77 -11.32 -13.77
C VAL A 153 3.44 -11.04 -15.25
N GLY A 154 4.00 -9.96 -15.82
CA GLY A 154 3.93 -9.67 -17.26
C GLY A 154 4.77 -10.59 -18.17
N MET A 155 5.69 -11.40 -17.61
CA MET A 155 6.62 -12.22 -18.40
C MET A 155 6.21 -13.70 -18.54
N THR A 156 5.13 -14.15 -17.91
CA THR A 156 4.65 -15.55 -18.00
C THR A 156 3.29 -15.70 -18.68
N VAL A 157 2.64 -14.61 -19.07
CA VAL A 157 1.50 -14.67 -20.00
C VAL A 157 2.03 -14.37 -21.39
N THR A 158 2.73 -15.32 -22.00
CA THR A 158 2.69 -15.39 -23.47
C THR A 158 1.24 -15.67 -23.82
N PRO A 159 0.51 -14.77 -24.51
CA PRO A 159 -0.78 -15.13 -25.04
C PRO A 159 -0.57 -16.37 -25.90
N SER A 160 -1.22 -17.49 -25.58
CA SER A 160 -1.28 -18.60 -26.52
C SER A 160 -1.79 -18.04 -27.86
N ALA A 161 -1.31 -18.56 -28.99
CA ALA A 161 -1.73 -18.10 -30.31
C ALA A 161 -3.28 -18.08 -30.48
N ASP A 162 -4.00 -18.87 -29.69
CA ASP A 162 -5.46 -18.90 -29.62
C ASP A 162 -6.09 -17.64 -29.01
N THR A 163 -5.42 -16.96 -28.07
CA THR A 163 -5.91 -15.70 -27.46
C THR A 163 -5.80 -14.53 -28.43
N MET A 164 -4.72 -14.48 -29.23
CA MET A 164 -4.57 -13.47 -30.29
C MET A 164 -5.59 -13.64 -31.43
N ARG A 165 -6.09 -14.86 -31.68
CA ARG A 165 -7.14 -15.10 -32.69
C ARG A 165 -8.54 -14.69 -32.22
N ALA A 166 -8.81 -14.74 -30.92
CA ALA A 166 -10.11 -14.37 -30.35
C ALA A 166 -10.33 -12.84 -30.30
N GLU A 167 -9.26 -12.05 -30.22
CA GLU A 167 -9.32 -10.58 -30.17
C GLU A 167 -9.50 -9.92 -31.55
N VAL A 168 -9.33 -10.68 -32.63
CA VAL A 168 -9.57 -10.23 -34.03
C VAL A 168 -11.03 -10.43 -34.47
N LEU A 169 -11.91 -10.95 -33.61
CA LEU A 169 -13.34 -10.97 -33.89
C LEU A 169 -13.88 -9.53 -33.86
N PRO A 170 -14.61 -9.07 -34.90
CA PRO A 170 -15.04 -7.69 -34.99
C PRO A 170 -15.92 -7.34 -33.79
N MET A 171 -15.51 -6.30 -33.05
CA MET A 171 -16.25 -5.75 -31.92
C MET A 171 -17.72 -5.53 -32.31
N PRO A 172 -18.70 -6.06 -31.54
CA PRO A 172 -20.10 -5.81 -31.83
C PRO A 172 -20.38 -4.31 -31.70
N THR A 173 -20.89 -3.72 -32.79
CA THR A 173 -21.14 -2.28 -33.03
C THR A 173 -22.12 -1.59 -32.07
N ARG A 174 -22.49 -2.24 -30.96
CA ARG A 174 -23.47 -1.76 -29.98
C ARG A 174 -22.91 -0.69 -29.03
N TRP A 175 -21.59 -0.65 -28.82
CA TRP A 175 -20.94 0.28 -27.88
C TRP A 175 -20.63 1.67 -28.46
N LEU A 176 -20.67 1.84 -29.79
CA LEU A 176 -20.49 3.15 -30.44
C LEU A 176 -21.68 4.11 -30.24
N ARG A 177 -22.82 3.65 -29.71
CA ARG A 177 -23.99 4.51 -29.46
C ARG A 177 -24.01 5.23 -28.11
N ILE A 178 -23.11 4.90 -27.19
CA ILE A 178 -23.08 5.54 -25.86
C ILE A 178 -22.16 6.78 -25.86
N ALA A 179 -21.30 6.95 -26.87
CA ALA A 179 -20.38 8.09 -26.99
C ALA A 179 -20.96 9.31 -27.75
N SER A 180 -22.22 9.29 -28.20
CA SER A 180 -22.82 10.40 -28.97
C SER A 180 -23.89 11.20 -28.21
N PHE A 181 -23.99 11.06 -26.89
CA PHE A 181 -24.92 11.83 -26.06
C PHE A 181 -24.20 13.06 -25.47
N GLY A 182 -23.99 14.09 -26.30
CA GLY A 182 -23.33 15.31 -25.79
C GLY A 182 -22.89 16.33 -26.84
N SER A 183 -23.70 16.65 -27.85
CA SER A 183 -23.44 17.83 -28.69
C SER A 183 -24.71 18.32 -29.40
N THR A 184 -25.62 18.93 -28.66
CA THR A 184 -26.64 19.81 -29.25
C THR A 184 -26.84 21.03 -28.35
N ILE A 185 -25.87 21.95 -28.36
CA ILE A 185 -26.12 23.34 -27.95
C ILE A 185 -26.66 24.05 -29.20
N GLN A 186 -27.96 24.34 -29.21
CA GLN A 186 -28.59 25.20 -30.21
C GLN A 186 -28.08 26.64 -30.01
N MET A 187 -27.33 27.18 -30.97
CA MET A 187 -27.22 28.62 -31.15
C MET A 187 -28.43 29.08 -31.97
N GLN A 188 -29.35 29.73 -31.26
CA GLN A 188 -30.50 30.42 -31.81
C GLN A 188 -30.03 31.71 -32.47
N ALA A 189 -30.06 31.79 -33.80
CA ALA A 189 -29.94 33.05 -34.51
C ALA A 189 -31.26 33.81 -34.36
N LEU A 190 -31.21 35.02 -33.81
CA LEU A 190 -32.30 35.99 -33.84
C LEU A 190 -32.44 36.56 -35.26
N PRO A 191 -33.66 36.93 -35.69
CA PRO A 191 -33.96 37.42 -37.03
C PRO A 191 -33.30 38.76 -37.37
#